data_AF-A0A2E3RQE5-F1
#
_entry.id   AF-A0A2E3RQE5-F1
#
_cell.length_a   1.000
_cell.length_b   1.000
_cell.length_c   1.000
_cell.angle_alpha   90.00
_cell.angle_beta   90.00
_cell.angle_gamma   90.00
#
_symmetry.space_group_name_H-M   'P 1'
#
loop_
_entity.id
_entity.type
_entity.pdbx_description
1 polymer ?
#
loop_
_entity_poly.entity_id
_entity_poly.type
_entity_poly.pdbx_seq_one_letter_code
_entity_poly.pdbx_strand_id
1 'polypeptide(L)'
;MGLSIYKKGQGYWTRLMTAIAAGLIIFMGAWWLWQHLEAIDYGDLPEVYVGAGAALLFVVCFGWIAYWLIGTRRKSVDFLIATEGEMKKVNWSTKREITGSTIVVILFAALISVFCWAFDKVFFFFFVWARVLDVPTAS
;
A
#
# COMPACT_ATOMS: atom_id res chain seq x y z
N MET A 1 -10.95 -20.13 28.59
CA MET A 1 -11.17 -18.81 27.93
C MET A 1 -11.73 -19.09 26.55
N GLY A 2 -13.03 -18.85 26.33
CA GLY A 2 -13.62 -19.10 25.02
C GLY A 2 -13.00 -18.18 23.95
N LEU A 3 -12.71 -18.72 22.77
CA LEU A 3 -12.33 -17.96 21.57
C LEU A 3 -13.53 -17.15 21.05
N SER A 4 -14.14 -16.34 21.91
CA SER A 4 -15.28 -15.50 21.55
C SER A 4 -14.76 -14.16 21.07
N ILE A 5 -15.02 -13.88 19.80
CA ILE A 5 -14.80 -12.56 19.22
C ILE A 5 -15.57 -11.52 20.05
N TYR A 6 -14.89 -10.45 20.47
CA TYR A 6 -15.51 -9.35 21.21
C TYR A 6 -16.49 -8.58 20.30
N LYS A 7 -17.67 -8.24 20.83
CA LYS A 7 -18.77 -7.52 20.12
C LYS A 7 -19.01 -8.04 18.70
N LYS A 8 -19.40 -9.32 18.59
CA LYS A 8 -19.72 -9.96 17.31
C LYS A 8 -20.79 -9.17 16.56
N GLY A 9 -20.57 -8.89 15.27
CA GLY A 9 -21.51 -8.18 14.40
C GLY A 9 -21.34 -6.66 14.31
N GLN A 10 -20.56 -6.03 15.21
CA GLN A 10 -20.24 -4.60 15.12
C GLN A 10 -18.87 -4.37 14.48
N GLY A 11 -18.73 -3.28 13.70
CA GLY A 11 -17.50 -2.95 13.01
C GLY A 11 -17.18 -3.91 11.86
N TYR A 12 -18.18 -4.57 11.27
CA TYR A 12 -17.95 -5.69 10.35
C TYR A 12 -17.05 -5.30 9.17
N TRP A 13 -17.34 -4.19 8.51
CA TRP A 13 -16.62 -3.78 7.31
C TRP A 13 -15.22 -3.29 7.63
N THR A 14 -15.04 -2.48 8.68
CA THR A 14 -13.72 -2.00 9.08
C THR A 14 -12.82 -3.15 9.52
N ARG A 15 -13.36 -4.12 10.28
CA ARG A 15 -12.61 -5.29 10.74
C ARG A 15 -12.27 -6.23 9.59
N LEU A 16 -13.20 -6.46 8.66
CA LEU A 16 -12.95 -7.28 7.47
C LEU A 16 -11.86 -6.66 6.59
N MET A 17 -11.97 -5.37 6.27
CA MET A 17 -10.96 -4.68 5.45
C MET A 17 -9.59 -4.65 6.13
N THR A 18 -9.55 -4.46 7.45
CA THR A 18 -8.29 -4.52 8.22
C THR A 18 -7.70 -5.93 8.22
N ALA A 19 -8.54 -6.97 8.31
CA ALA A 19 -8.09 -8.37 8.27
C ALA A 19 -7.57 -8.76 6.88
N ILE A 20 -8.23 -8.31 5.80
CA ILE A 20 -7.76 -8.50 4.42
C ILE A 20 -6.42 -7.79 4.21
N ALA A 21 -6.32 -6.52 4.61
CA ALA A 21 -5.07 -5.76 4.50
C ALA A 21 -3.93 -6.40 5.29
N ALA A 22 -4.17 -6.80 6.54
CA ALA A 22 -3.19 -7.53 7.36
C ALA A 22 -2.81 -8.87 6.70
N GLY A 23 -3.78 -9.61 6.19
CA GLY A 23 -3.55 -10.88 5.49
C GLY A 23 -2.66 -10.72 4.26
N LEU A 24 -2.90 -9.69 3.44
CA LEU A 24 -2.06 -9.36 2.28
C LEU A 24 -0.63 -9.02 2.70
N ILE A 25 -0.46 -8.18 3.73
CA ILE A 25 0.87 -7.82 4.25
C ILE A 25 1.60 -9.05 4.77
N ILE A 26 0.92 -9.92 5.52
CA ILE A 26 1.51 -11.16 6.05
C ILE A 26 1.90 -12.10 4.93
N PHE A 27 1.04 -12.26 3.91
CA PHE A 27 1.32 -13.11 2.75
C PHE A 27 2.54 -12.59 1.96
N MET A 28 2.56 -11.30 1.64
CA MET A 28 3.67 -10.67 0.92
C MET A 28 4.97 -10.73 1.74
N GLY A 29 4.89 -10.54 3.06
CA GLY A 29 6.02 -10.66 3.98
C GLY A 29 6.57 -12.09 4.04
N ALA A 30 5.70 -13.10 4.10
CA ALA A 30 6.10 -14.50 4.07
C ALA A 30 6.75 -14.89 2.73
N TRP A 31 6.20 -14.41 1.61
CA TRP A 31 6.77 -14.60 0.28
C TRP A 31 8.17 -13.96 0.18
N TRP A 32 8.31 -12.71 0.63
CA TRP A 32 9.58 -12.01 0.64
C TRP A 32 10.62 -12.71 1.54
N LEU A 33 10.20 -13.18 2.72
CA LEU A 33 11.06 -13.92 3.65
C LEU A 33 11.55 -15.22 3.03
N TRP A 34 10.66 -15.97 2.36
CA TRP A 34 11.01 -17.20 1.66
C TRP A 34 12.10 -16.95 0.61
N GLN A 35 11.93 -15.94 -0.25
CA GLN A 35 12.92 -15.58 -1.27
C GLN A 35 14.29 -15.20 -0.68
N HIS A 36 14.31 -14.60 0.50
CA HIS A 36 15.55 -14.20 1.15
C HIS A 36 16.28 -15.39 1.80
N LEU A 37 15.55 -16.39 2.27
CA LEU A 37 16.12 -17.60 2.88
C LEU A 37 16.63 -18.58 1.81
N GLU A 38 15.95 -18.73 0.68
CA GLU A 38 16.48 -19.52 -0.45
C GLU A 38 17.79 -18.95 -1.03
N ALA A 39 18.06 -17.66 -0.85
CA ALA A 39 19.30 -17.05 -1.31
C ALA A 39 20.51 -17.37 -0.41
N ILE A 40 20.32 -18.05 0.73
CA ILE A 40 21.35 -18.36 1.72
C ILE A 40 21.61 -19.86 1.69
N ASP A 41 22.87 -20.24 1.50
CA ASP A 41 23.31 -21.64 1.58
C ASP A 41 23.40 -22.09 3.04
N TYR A 42 22.68 -23.16 3.39
CA TYR A 42 22.63 -23.74 4.74
C TYR A 42 23.41 -25.06 4.86
N GLY A 43 24.22 -25.43 3.87
CA GLY A 43 25.04 -26.64 3.89
C GLY A 43 24.22 -27.92 3.79
N ASP A 44 24.07 -28.65 4.89
CA ASP A 44 23.44 -29.99 4.92
C ASP A 44 21.90 -29.98 5.05
N LEU A 45 21.31 -28.82 5.31
CA LEU A 45 19.85 -28.69 5.45
C LEU A 45 19.22 -28.35 4.09
N PRO A 46 18.16 -29.05 3.67
CA PRO A 46 17.42 -28.65 2.48
C PRO A 46 16.85 -27.24 2.63
N GLU A 47 17.24 -26.32 1.76
CA GLU A 47 16.84 -24.90 1.77
C GLU A 47 15.31 -24.73 1.83
N VAL A 48 14.59 -25.59 1.11
CA VAL A 48 13.11 -25.63 1.06
C VAL A 48 12.49 -25.81 2.45
N TYR A 49 13.11 -26.60 3.33
CA TYR A 49 12.57 -26.89 4.67
C TYR A 49 12.78 -25.71 5.61
N VAL A 50 13.91 -25.01 5.46
CA VAL A 50 14.23 -23.80 6.22
C VAL A 50 13.32 -22.65 5.81
N GLY A 51 13.16 -22.42 4.49
CA GLY A 51 12.24 -21.43 3.93
C GLY A 51 10.79 -21.69 4.37
N ALA A 52 10.33 -22.95 4.27
CA ALA A 52 8.98 -23.33 4.68
C ALA A 52 8.72 -23.18 6.18
N GLY A 53 9.66 -23.63 7.01
CA GLY A 53 9.56 -23.49 8.45
C GLY A 53 9.46 -22.02 8.86
N ALA A 54 10.33 -21.17 8.34
CA ALA A 54 10.36 -19.75 8.65
C ALA A 54 9.11 -19.01 8.15
N ALA A 55 8.67 -19.26 6.91
CA ALA A 55 7.47 -18.65 6.35
C ALA A 55 6.21 -19.06 7.14
N LEU A 56 6.09 -20.33 7.53
CA LEU A 56 4.95 -20.81 8.32
C LEU A 56 4.95 -20.18 9.71
N LEU A 57 6.10 -20.14 10.40
CA LEU A 57 6.23 -19.48 11.70
C LEU A 57 5.87 -18.00 11.61
N PHE A 58 6.31 -17.31 10.57
CA PHE A 58 5.97 -15.91 10.31
C PHE A 58 4.45 -15.74 10.18
N VAL A 59 3.80 -16.52 9.31
CA VAL A 59 2.34 -16.45 9.11
C VAL A 59 1.57 -16.74 10.40
N VAL A 60 1.98 -17.73 11.18
CA VAL A 60 1.32 -18.07 12.44
C VAL A 60 1.49 -16.96 13.48
N CYS A 61 2.71 -16.45 13.68
CA CYS A 61 2.98 -15.39 14.64
C CYS A 61 2.24 -14.09 14.30
N PHE A 62 2.36 -13.61 13.06
CA PHE A 62 1.70 -12.38 12.65
C PHE A 62 0.20 -12.55 12.46
N GLY A 63 -0.27 -13.73 12.02
CA GLY A 63 -1.69 -14.06 11.94
C GLY A 63 -2.35 -14.08 13.32
N TRP A 64 -1.66 -14.62 14.34
CA TRP A 64 -2.12 -14.55 15.73
C TRP A 64 -2.19 -13.11 16.23
N ILE A 65 -1.17 -12.29 15.97
CA ILE A 65 -1.16 -10.86 16.36
C ILE A 65 -2.32 -10.12 15.68
N ALA A 66 -2.54 -10.34 14.38
CA ALA A 66 -3.64 -9.74 13.63
C ALA A 66 -5.00 -10.14 14.22
N TYR A 67 -5.20 -11.44 14.50
CA TYR A 67 -6.41 -11.94 15.15
C TYR A 67 -6.60 -11.32 16.56
N TRP A 68 -5.53 -11.21 17.34
CA TRP A 68 -5.57 -10.62 18.66
C TRP A 68 -5.99 -9.15 18.60
N LEU A 69 -5.42 -8.36 17.69
CA LEU A 69 -5.74 -6.94 17.52
C LEU A 69 -7.16 -6.70 16.97
N ILE A 70 -7.60 -7.47 15.97
CA ILE A 70 -8.86 -7.23 15.23
C ILE A 70 -10.06 -7.93 15.91
N GLY A 71 -9.83 -9.05 16.59
CA GLY A 71 -10.85 -9.93 17.12
C GLY A 71 -11.07 -9.86 18.63
N THR A 72 -9.97 -9.69 19.38
CA THR A 72 -9.94 -10.04 20.82
C THR A 72 -9.63 -8.83 21.71
N ARG A 73 -8.73 -7.95 21.27
CA ARG A 73 -8.29 -6.79 22.05
C ARG A 73 -9.36 -5.70 22.06
N ARG A 74 -10.05 -5.55 23.20
CA ARG A 74 -11.18 -4.62 23.40
C ARG A 74 -10.92 -3.21 22.86
N LYS A 75 -9.80 -2.57 23.24
CA LYS A 75 -9.46 -1.19 22.79
C LYS A 75 -9.38 -1.07 21.27
N SER A 76 -8.74 -2.04 20.61
CA SER A 76 -8.59 -2.04 19.15
C SER A 76 -9.94 -2.32 18.46
N VAL A 77 -10.74 -3.24 18.99
CA VAL A 77 -12.08 -3.54 18.46
C VAL A 77 -13.01 -2.33 18.62
N ASP A 78 -13.04 -1.69 19.79
CA ASP A 78 -13.85 -0.50 20.04
C ASP A 78 -13.43 0.67 19.15
N PHE A 79 -12.13 0.83 18.89
CA PHE A 79 -11.63 1.80 17.92
C PHE A 79 -12.15 1.50 16.51
N LEU A 80 -12.01 0.27 16.02
CA LEU A 80 -12.48 -0.11 14.67
C LEU A 80 -14.00 0.07 14.50
N ILE A 81 -14.78 -0.18 15.55
CA ILE A 81 -16.22 0.06 15.58
C ILE A 81 -16.52 1.57 15.53
N ALA A 82 -15.82 2.38 16.33
CA ALA A 82 -15.96 3.83 16.34
C ALA A 82 -15.58 4.44 14.98
N THR A 83 -14.49 3.98 14.37
CA THR A 83 -14.08 4.39 13.02
C THR A 83 -15.18 4.09 12.00
N GLU A 84 -15.81 2.92 12.03
CA GLU A 84 -16.95 2.63 11.13
C GLU A 84 -18.11 3.60 11.36
N GLY A 85 -18.42 3.89 12.62
CA GLY A 85 -19.46 4.85 13.00
C GLY A 85 -19.17 6.27 12.50
N GLU A 86 -17.93 6.74 12.61
CA GLU A 86 -17.51 8.05 12.09
C GLU A 86 -17.53 8.09 10.55
N MET A 87 -17.06 7.03 9.89
CA MET A 87 -17.05 6.96 8.42
C MET A 87 -18.45 6.95 7.81
N LYS A 88 -19.46 6.45 8.52
CA LYS A 88 -20.87 6.51 8.07
C LYS A 88 -21.46 7.91 8.11
N LYS A 89 -20.87 8.85 8.87
CA LYS A 89 -21.30 10.25 8.92
C LYS A 89 -20.76 11.07 7.75
N VAL A 90 -19.74 10.55 7.06
CA VAL A 90 -19.13 11.23 5.92
C VAL A 90 -20.09 11.18 4.74
N ASN A 91 -20.54 12.35 4.29
CA ASN A 91 -21.25 12.47 3.02
C ASN A 91 -20.25 12.30 1.89
N TRP A 92 -20.40 11.24 1.10
CA TRP A 92 -19.59 11.03 -0.08
C TRP A 92 -20.06 11.93 -1.23
N SER A 93 -19.11 12.59 -1.88
CA SER A 93 -19.38 13.44 -3.05
C SER A 93 -20.14 12.68 -4.13
N THR A 94 -21.04 13.38 -4.81
CA THR A 94 -21.82 12.78 -5.89
C THR A 94 -20.91 12.49 -7.10
N LYS A 95 -21.30 11.53 -7.96
CA LYS A 95 -20.53 11.20 -9.18
C LYS A 95 -20.24 12.42 -10.05
N ARG A 96 -21.16 13.41 -10.07
CA ARG A 96 -21.01 14.66 -10.80
C ARG A 96 -19.90 15.54 -10.22
N GLU A 97 -19.83 15.67 -8.90
CA GLU A 97 -18.77 16.43 -8.22
C GLU A 97 -17.40 15.78 -8.42
N ILE A 98 -17.33 14.45 -8.29
CA ILE A 98 -16.08 13.70 -8.51
C ILE A 98 -15.58 13.92 -9.93
N THR A 99 -16.46 13.75 -10.92
CA THR A 99 -16.10 13.94 -12.34
C THR A 99 -15.64 15.38 -12.62
N GLY A 100 -16.35 16.38 -12.07
CA GLY A 100 -15.96 17.78 -12.19
C GLY A 100 -14.57 18.05 -11.60
N SER A 101 -14.31 17.56 -10.39
CA SER A 101 -13.02 17.71 -9.71
C SER A 101 -11.89 17.03 -10.48
N THR A 102 -12.09 15.79 -10.95
CA THR A 102 -11.07 15.06 -11.72
C THR A 102 -10.75 15.75 -13.05
N ILE A 103 -11.74 16.29 -13.77
CA ILE A 103 -11.50 17.02 -15.02
C ILE A 103 -10.64 18.27 -14.76
N VAL A 104 -10.95 19.04 -13.71
CA VAL A 104 -10.17 20.24 -13.37
C VAL A 104 -8.73 19.87 -13.06
N VAL A 105 -8.49 18.81 -12.28
CA VAL A 105 -7.14 18.33 -11.95
C VAL A 105 -6.40 17.88 -13.21
N ILE A 106 -7.05 17.13 -14.11
CA ILE A 106 -6.43 16.69 -15.36
C ILE A 106 -6.03 17.87 -16.24
N LEU A 107 -6.91 18.87 -16.38
CA LEU A 107 -6.60 20.08 -17.15
C LEU A 107 -5.44 20.86 -16.55
N PHE A 108 -5.39 20.99 -15.22
CA PHE A 108 -4.31 21.70 -14.53
C PHE A 108 -2.98 20.95 -14.64
N ALA A 109 -2.99 19.63 -14.49
CA ALA A 109 -1.81 18.79 -14.70
C ALA A 109 -1.31 18.86 -16.14
N ALA A 110 -2.21 18.85 -17.13
CA ALA A 110 -1.87 19.02 -18.54
C ALA A 110 -1.28 20.40 -18.83
N LEU A 111 -1.85 21.47 -18.26
CA LEU A 111 -1.32 22.83 -18.36
C LEU A 111 0.11 22.92 -17.80
N ILE A 112 0.34 22.38 -16.60
CA ILE A 112 1.68 22.35 -15.98
C ILE A 112 2.64 21.53 -16.84
N SER A 113 2.21 20.39 -17.37
CA SER A 113 3.03 19.56 -18.27
C SER A 113 3.47 20.32 -19.53
N VAL A 114 2.54 21.02 -20.20
CA VAL A 114 2.86 21.87 -21.36
C VAL A 114 3.78 23.02 -20.98
N PHE A 115 3.56 23.64 -19.81
CA PHE A 115 4.42 24.70 -19.30
C PHE A 115 5.85 24.19 -19.05
N CYS A 116 6.01 23.07 -18.35
CA CYS A 116 7.31 22.46 -18.12
C CYS A 116 7.99 22.12 -19.45
N TRP A 117 7.27 21.48 -20.39
CA TRP A 117 7.81 21.18 -21.72
C TRP A 117 8.29 22.44 -22.45
N ALA A 118 7.53 23.54 -22.39
CA ALA A 118 7.91 24.79 -23.02
C ALA A 118 9.17 25.39 -22.38
N PHE A 119 9.23 25.44 -21.06
CA PHE A 119 10.40 25.97 -20.34
C PHE A 119 11.64 25.11 -20.54
N ASP A 120 11.51 23.78 -20.53
CA ASP A 120 12.60 22.86 -20.85
C ASP A 120 13.19 23.15 -22.23
N LYS A 121 12.34 23.45 -23.23
CA LYS A 121 12.80 23.86 -24.57
C LYS A 121 13.48 25.22 -24.56
N VAL A 122 12.93 26.21 -23.84
CA VAL A 122 13.56 27.54 -23.71
C VAL A 122 14.94 27.42 -23.09
N PHE A 123 15.08 26.67 -21.99
CA PHE A 123 16.36 26.43 -21.34
C PHE A 123 17.33 25.67 -22.25
N PHE A 124 16.85 24.63 -22.95
CA PHE A 124 17.66 23.91 -23.92
C PHE A 124 18.23 24.85 -25.00
N PHE A 125 17.39 25.66 -25.64
CA PHE A 125 17.83 26.61 -26.66
C PHE A 125 18.77 27.68 -26.09
N PHE A 126 18.47 28.20 -24.89
CA PHE A 126 19.31 29.17 -24.20
C PHE A 126 20.71 28.61 -23.91
N PHE A 127 20.81 27.37 -23.42
CA PHE A 127 22.09 26.74 -23.11
C PHE A 127 22.90 26.32 -24.34
N VAL A 128 22.23 25.92 -25.43
CA VAL A 128 22.89 25.72 -26.74
C VAL A 128 23.46 27.04 -27.25
N TRP A 129 22.68 28.13 -27.18
CA TRP A 129 23.14 29.46 -27.57
C TRP A 129 24.32 29.95 -26.72
N ALA A 130 24.30 29.70 -25.41
CA ALA A 130 25.40 30.00 -24.49
C ALA A 130 26.63 29.08 -24.65
N ARG A 131 26.60 28.13 -25.60
CA ARG A 131 27.65 27.12 -25.87
C ARG A 131 28.03 26.25 -24.67
N VAL A 132 27.09 26.06 -23.75
CA VAL A 132 27.23 25.09 -22.65
C VAL A 132 26.82 23.69 -23.09
N LEU A 133 25.88 23.60 -24.04
CA LEU A 133 25.31 22.34 -24.55
C LEU A 133 25.52 22.20 -26.06
N ASP A 134 26.00 21.03 -26.49
CA ASP A 134 26.09 20.66 -27.90
C ASP A 134 24.76 20.09 -28.40
N VAL A 135 24.40 20.40 -29.64
CA VAL A 135 23.16 19.90 -30.25
C VAL A 135 23.35 18.41 -30.56
N PRO A 136 22.47 17.51 -30.10
CA PRO A 136 22.56 16.09 -30.43
C PRO A 136 22.51 15.90 -31.95
N THR A 137 23.61 15.44 -32.55
CA THR A 137 23.64 15.04 -33.96
C THR A 137 22.95 13.69 -34.06
N ALA A 138 21.82 13.64 -34.77
CA ALA A 138 21.11 12.39 -34.99
C ALA A 138 22.00 11.47 -35.86
N SER A 139 22.46 10.36 -35.27
CA SER A 139 23.04 9.20 -35.95
C SER A 139 22.01 8.09 -36.02
#